data_AF-A0A1G1BRY0-F1
#
_entry.id   AF-A0A1G1BRY0-F1
#
_cell.length_a   1.000
_cell.length_b   1.000
_cell.length_c   1.000
_cell.angle_alpha   90.00
_cell.angle_beta   90.00
_cell.angle_gamma   90.00
#
_symmetry.space_group_name_H-M   'P 1'
#
loop_
_entity.id
_entity.type
_entity.pdbx_description
1 polymer ?
#
loop_
_entity_poly.entity_id
_entity_poly.type
_entity_poly.pdbx_seq_one_letter_code
_entity_poly.pdbx_strand_id
1 'polypeptide(L)'
;MSSGSDSFFARLVDLTGDTPDEEVEIPREEVSASDCALLREGAVFYWTIGYSDSVKGQRRRVSEIRFRRLPAWTEEDIQRAEREAEEFGFVLGSR
;
A
#
# COMPACT_ATOMS: atom_id res chain seq x y z
N MET A 1 -10.18 -19.22 19.55
CA MET A 1 -10.14 -17.81 19.11
C MET A 1 -8.74 -17.59 18.58
N SER A 2 -8.55 -17.58 17.26
CA SER A 2 -7.22 -17.45 16.67
C SER A 2 -6.79 -16.00 16.74
N SER A 3 -5.67 -15.74 17.41
CA SER A 3 -5.10 -14.41 17.64
C SER A 3 -4.45 -13.91 16.35
N GLY A 4 -5.25 -13.44 15.40
CA GLY A 4 -4.75 -12.55 14.35
C GLY A 4 -4.60 -11.17 14.98
N SER A 5 -3.39 -10.59 14.97
CA SER A 5 -3.14 -9.25 15.51
C SER A 5 -4.18 -8.25 15.00
N ASP A 6 -4.75 -7.46 15.91
CA ASP A 6 -5.80 -6.47 15.61
C ASP A 6 -5.26 -5.23 14.89
N SER A 7 -3.95 -5.21 14.65
CA SER A 7 -3.19 -4.18 13.97
C SER A 7 -2.16 -4.79 13.00
N PHE A 8 -1.61 -3.96 12.13
CA PHE A 8 -0.51 -4.30 11.24
C PHE A 8 0.47 -3.13 11.14
N PHE A 9 1.74 -3.44 10.85
CA PHE A 9 2.75 -2.42 10.56
C PHE A 9 2.76 -2.10 9.07
N ALA A 10 2.96 -0.83 8.76
CA ALA A 10 3.06 -0.34 7.40
C ALA A 10 4.17 0.71 7.29
N ARG A 11 4.82 0.75 6.13
CA ARG A 11 5.79 1.78 5.78
C ARG A 11 5.11 2.86 4.93
N LEU A 12 5.19 4.10 5.40
CA LEU A 12 4.74 5.29 4.68
C LEU A 12 5.91 5.88 3.93
N VAL A 13 5.67 6.22 2.67
CA VAL A 13 6.65 6.86 1.79
C VAL A 13 6.10 8.22 1.41
N ASP A 14 6.86 9.28 1.65
CA ASP A 14 6.51 10.61 1.19
C ASP A 14 6.76 10.74 -0.31
N LEU A 15 5.71 11.08 -1.04
CA LEU A 15 5.76 11.28 -2.49
C LEU A 15 6.23 12.68 -2.88
N THR A 16 6.33 13.61 -1.93
CA THR A 16 6.82 14.99 -2.15
C THR A 16 8.33 15.11 -2.03
N GLY A 17 8.99 14.12 -1.43
CA GLY A 17 10.44 13.94 -1.45
C GLY A 17 11.19 14.67 -0.33
N ASP A 18 10.50 15.08 0.72
CA ASP A 18 11.06 15.94 1.77
C ASP A 18 11.18 15.24 3.13
N THR A 19 10.64 14.03 3.30
CA THR A 19 10.74 13.28 4.57
C THR A 19 11.21 11.83 4.40
N PRO A 20 11.91 11.27 5.41
CA PRO A 20 12.23 9.84 5.45
C PRO A 20 10.97 8.96 5.46
N ASP A 21 11.14 7.70 5.08
CA ASP A 21 10.12 6.68 5.28
C ASP A 21 9.79 6.52 6.77
N GLU A 22 8.51 6.38 7.08
CA GLU A 22 8.02 6.18 8.45
C GLU A 22 7.38 4.81 8.61
N GLU A 23 7.55 4.17 9.77
CA GLU A 23 6.85 2.94 10.13
C GLU A 23 5.73 3.24 11.12
N VAL A 24 4.52 2.79 10.82
CA VAL A 24 3.32 3.04 11.62
C VAL A 24 2.58 1.75 11.92
N GLU A 25 1.97 1.68 13.10
CA GLU A 25 1.03 0.63 13.47
C GLU A 25 -0.40 1.10 13.17
N ILE A 26 -1.15 0.32 12.39
CA ILE A 26 -2.49 0.64 11.93
C ILE A 26 -3.48 -0.42 12.45
N PRO A 27 -4.54 -0.03 13.19
CA PRO A 27 -5.62 -0.93 13.56
C PRO A 27 -6.34 -1.47 12.32
N ARG A 28 -6.71 -2.75 12.32
CA ARG A 28 -7.44 -3.37 11.20
C ARG A 28 -8.82 -2.76 10.99
N GLU A 29 -9.41 -2.16 12.02
CA GLU A 29 -10.68 -1.44 11.96
C GLU A 29 -10.63 -0.16 11.11
N GLU A 30 -9.44 0.43 10.89
CA GLU A 30 -9.24 1.56 9.97
C GLU A 30 -9.36 1.12 8.49
N VAL A 31 -9.32 -0.19 8.22
CA VAL A 31 -9.46 -0.73 6.86
C VAL A 31 -10.93 -1.06 6.59
N SER A 32 -11.46 -0.54 5.48
CA SER A 32 -12.83 -0.84 5.09
C SER A 32 -13.02 -2.34 4.82
N ALA A 33 -14.20 -2.87 5.14
CA ALA A 33 -14.52 -4.29 4.94
C ALA A 33 -14.31 -4.77 3.49
N SER A 34 -14.53 -3.88 2.50
CA SER A 34 -14.31 -4.18 1.08
C SER A 34 -12.84 -4.29 0.67
N ASP A 35 -11.93 -3.74 1.47
CA ASP A 35 -10.49 -3.75 1.22
C ASP A 35 -9.74 -4.69 2.17
N CYS A 36 -10.39 -5.24 3.22
CA CYS A 36 -9.79 -6.23 4.12
C CYS A 36 -9.18 -7.44 3.41
N ALA A 37 -9.76 -7.87 2.28
CA ALA A 37 -9.24 -8.97 1.46
C ALA A 37 -7.93 -8.63 0.72
N LEU A 38 -7.60 -7.33 0.59
CA LEU A 38 -6.39 -6.83 -0.06
C LEU A 38 -5.24 -6.62 0.93
N LEU A 39 -5.51 -6.72 2.24
CA LEU A 39 -4.52 -6.57 3.30
C LEU A 39 -3.58 -7.79 3.31
N ARG A 40 -2.44 -7.65 2.65
CA ARG A 40 -1.35 -8.62 2.59
C ARG A 40 0.00 -7.90 2.63
N GLU A 41 1.05 -8.60 3.02
CA GLU A 41 2.41 -8.07 2.95
C GLU A 41 2.75 -7.60 1.53
N GLY A 42 3.38 -6.42 1.44
CA GLY A 42 3.70 -5.76 0.17
C GLY A 42 2.52 -5.09 -0.55
N ALA A 43 1.30 -5.12 0.01
CA ALA A 43 0.18 -4.39 -0.56
C ALA A 43 0.42 -2.87 -0.47
N VAL A 44 0.17 -2.18 -1.59
CA VAL A 44 0.26 -0.71 -1.67
C VAL A 44 -1.08 -0.10 -1.30
N PHE A 45 -1.06 0.92 -0.46
CA PHE A 45 -2.24 1.69 -0.08
C PHE A 45 -1.95 3.19 -0.12
N TYR A 46 -3.02 3.97 -0.11
CA TYR A 46 -3.00 5.42 0.09
C TYR A 46 -3.66 5.74 1.42
N TRP A 47 -3.02 6.57 2.23
CA TRP A 47 -3.60 7.12 3.44
C TRP A 47 -3.94 8.59 3.22
N THR A 48 -5.24 8.90 3.20
CA THR A 48 -5.74 10.26 3.04
C THR A 48 -6.21 10.80 4.38
N ILE A 49 -5.58 11.88 4.86
CA ILE A 49 -5.98 12.58 6.08
C ILE A 49 -6.41 13.99 5.69
N GLY A 50 -7.63 14.38 6.02
CA GLY A 50 -8.15 15.68 5.62
C GLY A 50 -9.54 15.99 6.15
N TYR A 51 -10.24 16.84 5.40
CA TYR A 51 -11.60 17.26 5.70
C TYR A 51 -12.52 16.94 4.54
N SER A 52 -13.72 16.41 4.83
CA SER A 52 -14.81 16.32 3.85
C SER A 52 -15.92 17.28 4.23
N ASP A 53 -16.42 18.02 3.24
CA ASP A 53 -17.55 18.91 3.39
C ASP A 53 -18.80 18.20 2.83
N SER A 54 -19.82 18.03 3.66
CA SER A 54 -21.11 17.51 3.18
C SER A 54 -21.82 18.55 2.31
N VAL A 55 -22.77 18.10 1.47
CA VAL A 55 -23.59 18.98 0.61
C VAL A 55 -24.29 20.11 1.39
N LYS A 56 -24.54 19.90 2.69
CA LYS A 56 -25.17 20.89 3.59
C LYS A 56 -24.16 21.74 4.38
N GLY A 57 -22.87 21.66 4.06
CA GLY A 57 -21.81 22.49 4.66
C GLY A 57 -21.22 21.99 5.98
N GLN A 58 -21.67 20.84 6.50
CA GLN A 58 -21.02 20.25 7.68
C GLN A 58 -19.65 19.69 7.28
N ARG A 59 -18.59 20.23 7.88
CA ARG A 59 -17.21 19.74 7.76
C ARG A 59 -16.94 18.58 8.72
N ARG A 60 -16.30 17.52 8.24
CA ARG A 60 -15.87 16.37 9.04
C ARG A 60 -14.40 16.09 8.80
N ARG A 61 -13.68 15.68 9.85
CA ARG A 61 -12.34 15.11 9.70
C ARG A 61 -12.46 13.71 9.12
N VAL A 62 -11.58 13.37 8.19
CA VAL A 62 -11.51 12.06 7.54
C VAL A 62 -10.08 11.56 7.64
N SER A 63 -9.95 10.29 8.02
CA SER A 63 -8.76 9.46 7.86
C SER A 63 -9.24 8.24 7.08
N GLU A 64 -8.70 8.02 5.88
CA GLU A 64 -9.16 6.95 5.00
C GLU A 64 -7.98 6.21 4.39
N ILE A 65 -7.99 4.88 4.54
CA ILE A 65 -7.01 3.98 3.92
C ILE A 65 -7.68 3.27 2.74
N ARG A 66 -7.07 3.39 1.56
CA ARG A 66 -7.53 2.72 0.33
C ARG A 66 -6.42 1.87 -0.27
N PHE A 67 -6.70 0.58 -0.41
CA PHE A 67 -5.76 -0.36 -1.03
C PHE A 67 -5.81 -0.26 -2.55
N ARG A 68 -4.62 -0.23 -3.17
CA ARG A 68 -4.51 -0.22 -4.63
C ARG A 68 -4.90 -1.60 -5.17
N ARG A 69 -5.97 -1.64 -5.97
CA ARG A 69 -6.39 -2.83 -6.71
C ARG A 69 -5.48 -2.98 -7.93
N LEU A 70 -4.31 -3.55 -7.71
CA LEU A 70 -3.43 -3.95 -8.81
C LEU A 70 -4.08 -5.12 -9.56
N PRO A 71 -3.98 -5.19 -10.90
CA PRO A 71 -4.26 -6.42 -11.61
C PRO A 71 -3.45 -7.54 -10.96
N ALA A 72 -4.05 -8.72 -10.82
CA ALA A 72 -3.31 -9.88 -10.33
C ALA A 72 -2.14 -10.11 -11.29
N TRP A 73 -0.92 -10.07 -10.77
CA TRP A 73 0.27 -10.45 -11.54
C TRP A 73 0.06 -11.88 -12.00
N THR A 74 0.11 -12.10 -13.30
CA THR A 74 0.06 -13.46 -13.82
C THR A 74 1.42 -14.12 -13.67
N GLU A 75 1.45 -15.45 -13.74
CA GLU A 75 2.70 -16.21 -13.83
C GLU A 75 3.61 -15.69 -14.96
N GLU A 76 3.01 -15.26 -16.07
CA GLU A 76 3.71 -14.68 -17.22
C GLU A 76 4.35 -13.32 -16.90
N ASP A 77 3.69 -12.49 -16.09
CA ASP A 77 4.23 -11.20 -15.65
C ASP A 77 5.44 -11.40 -14.73
N ILE A 78 5.41 -12.41 -13.86
CA ILE A 78 6.52 -12.76 -12.97
C ILE A 78 7.72 -13.26 -13.79
N GLN A 79 7.49 -14.23 -14.69
CA GLN A 79 8.55 -14.76 -15.55
C GLN A 79 9.16 -13.69 -16.47
N ARG A 80 8.37 -12.71 -16.91
CA ARG A 80 8.88 -11.57 -17.67
C ARG A 80 9.80 -10.70 -16.81
N ALA A 81 9.40 -10.37 -15.58
CA ALA A 81 10.22 -9.59 -14.66
C ALA A 81 11.53 -10.30 -14.28
N GLU A 82 11.50 -11.63 -14.10
CA GLU A 82 12.72 -12.43 -13.86
C GLU A 82 13.70 -12.38 -15.04
N ARG A 83 13.19 -12.55 -16.27
CA ARG A 83 14.03 -12.43 -17.48
C ARG A 83 14.64 -11.04 -17.62
N GLU A 84 13.86 -9.99 -17.38
CA GLU A 84 14.36 -8.62 -17.41
C GLU A 84 15.46 -8.42 -16.35
N ALA A 85 15.29 -8.94 -15.13
CA ALA A 85 16.30 -8.85 -14.08
C ALA A 85 17.60 -9.58 -14.44
N GLU A 86 17.52 -10.77 -15.05
CA GLU A 86 18.70 -11.49 -15.56
C GLU A 86 19.42 -10.68 -16.65
N GLU A 87 18.67 -10.10 -17.58
CA GLU A 87 19.22 -9.29 -18.67
C GLU A 87 19.91 -8.02 -18.15
N PHE A 88 19.32 -7.32 -17.17
CA PHE A 88 19.94 -6.17 -16.51
C PHE A 88 21.17 -6.55 -15.67
N GLY A 89 21.14 -7.70 -14.99
CA GLY A 89 22.30 -8.21 -14.24
C GLY A 89 23.50 -8.49 -15.14
N PHE A 90 23.26 -9.01 -16.34
CA PHE A 90 24.31 -9.23 -17.35
C PHE A 90 24.95 -7.92 -17.84
N VAL A 91 24.13 -6.89 -18.10
CA VAL A 91 24.61 -5.58 -18.58
C VAL A 91 25.43 -4.83 -17.52
N LEU A 92 25.04 -4.92 -16.24
CA LEU A 92 25.71 -4.20 -15.14
C LEU A 92 26.88 -4.95 -14.52
N GLY A 93 26.95 -6.29 -14.62
CA GLY A 93 28.07 -7.12 -14.17
C GLY A 93 29.26 -7.20 -15.13
N SER A 94 29.19 -6.54 -16.29
CA SER A 94 30.21 -6.58 -17.34
C SER A 94 31.24 -5.42 -17.28
N ARG A 95 31.50 -4.85 -16.10
CA ARG A 95 32.56 -3.86 -15.86
C ARG A 95 33.35 -4.13 -14.59
#